data_AF-X1AUD2-F1
#
_entry.id   AF-X1AUD2-F1
#
_cell.length_a   1.000
_cell.length_b   1.000
_cell.length_c   1.000
_cell.angle_alpha   90.00
_cell.angle_beta   90.00
_cell.angle_gamma   90.00
#
_symmetry.space_group_name_H-M   'P 1'
#
loop_
_entity.id
_entity.type
_entity.pdbx_description
1 polymer ?
#
loop_
_entity_poly.entity_id
_entity_poly.type
_entity_poly.pdbx_seq_one_letter_code
_entity_poly.pdbx_strand_id
1 'polypeptide(L)'
;GWFFEKAGLDYTKFDESEAALVMQYRYNPNNLKAYPPMHWDNNNVRFANATMWTLFFGGRDFAPSCKVDGINIQDYLQDHYIGAVKQVAHRVKDFSFVIGFDSLNEPKKGWIEEKVDGKGKEGFSEILGHNFTPIDAMLTAAGYPRTVIYREIKFTSIKETGKDLLNKNKVSCWLEGAEDVWRREGIWNLDKNENPVILNNDHFTHINGNKVDFYKDHLSPFILKFSKEMRSLIPNSITFFEGPEVEMIMGKKTNFNLPQNEGPFIHAAHWYDAASISTKKAWLRLNYDIMTDKLF
;
A
#
# COMPACT_ATOMS: atom_id res chain seq x y z
N GLY A 1 0.55 0.67 18.46
CA GLY A 1 0.91 -0.41 17.53
C GLY A 1 2.36 -0.21 17.21
N TRP A 2 3.22 -1.08 17.72
CA TRP A 2 4.64 -0.75 17.92
C TRP A 2 5.36 -0.28 16.64
N PHE A 3 5.07 -0.85 15.46
CA PHE A 3 5.68 -0.40 14.20
C PHE A 3 5.23 0.99 13.75
N PHE A 4 3.96 1.35 13.96
CA PHE A 4 3.47 2.70 13.65
C PHE A 4 4.21 3.73 14.51
N GLU A 5 4.35 3.44 15.81
CA GLU A 5 5.08 4.30 16.74
C GLU A 5 6.56 4.42 16.36
N LYS A 6 7.19 3.34 15.89
CA LYS A 6 8.56 3.37 15.36
C LYS A 6 8.70 4.21 14.09
N ALA A 7 7.63 4.35 13.30
CA ALA A 7 7.56 5.29 12.17
C ALA A 7 7.15 6.71 12.58
N GLY A 8 6.95 6.98 13.88
CA GLY A 8 6.51 8.28 14.40
C GLY A 8 4.99 8.50 14.37
N LEU A 9 4.20 7.46 14.13
CA LEU A 9 2.76 7.53 13.92
C LEU A 9 1.95 7.14 15.16
N ASP A 10 1.02 8.00 15.53
CA ASP A 10 0.00 7.78 16.54
C ASP A 10 -1.23 7.10 15.92
N TYR A 11 -1.22 5.78 15.95
CA TYR A 11 -2.30 4.95 15.41
C TYR A 11 -3.67 5.20 16.07
N THR A 12 -3.71 5.80 17.26
CA THR A 12 -4.98 6.12 17.95
C THR A 12 -5.73 7.25 17.26
N LYS A 13 -5.02 8.08 16.47
CA LYS A 13 -5.58 9.23 15.76
C LYS A 13 -5.91 8.98 14.29
N PHE A 14 -5.64 7.77 13.77
CA PHE A 14 -5.75 7.50 12.33
C PHE A 14 -7.12 7.80 11.71
N ASP A 15 -8.19 7.49 12.42
CA ASP A 15 -9.54 7.71 11.90
C ASP A 15 -9.93 9.19 11.92
N GLU A 16 -9.59 9.90 13.00
CA GLU A 16 -9.90 11.33 13.14
C GLU A 16 -9.04 12.21 12.22
N SER A 17 -7.77 11.84 12.02
CA SER A 17 -6.86 12.53 11.10
C SER A 17 -7.07 12.15 9.63
N GLU A 18 -7.99 11.22 9.35
CA GLU A 18 -8.23 10.65 8.02
C GLU A 18 -7.02 9.87 7.44
N ALA A 19 -6.04 9.53 8.27
CA ALA A 19 -4.87 8.75 7.87
C ALA A 19 -5.20 7.27 7.58
N ALA A 20 -6.27 6.74 8.18
CA ALA A 20 -6.89 5.48 7.78
C ALA A 20 -8.38 5.50 8.16
N LEU A 21 -9.20 4.84 7.35
CA LEU A 21 -10.57 4.47 7.71
C LEU A 21 -10.52 3.25 8.64
N VAL A 22 -10.94 3.44 9.89
CA VAL A 22 -10.90 2.37 10.90
C VAL A 22 -12.31 1.90 11.20
N MET A 23 -12.59 0.64 10.85
CA MET A 23 -13.92 0.04 10.98
C MET A 23 -14.50 0.19 12.39
N GLN A 24 -13.69 0.03 13.45
CA GLN A 24 -14.15 0.14 14.83
C GLN A 24 -14.83 1.48 15.16
N TYR A 25 -14.43 2.59 14.51
CA TYR A 25 -15.02 3.91 14.75
C TYR A 25 -16.15 4.25 13.78
N ARG A 26 -16.21 3.58 12.62
CA ARG A 26 -17.13 3.92 11.52
C ARG A 26 -18.28 2.92 11.37
N TYR A 27 -18.11 1.69 11.82
CA TYR A 27 -19.14 0.66 11.77
C TYR A 27 -20.22 0.92 12.82
N ASN A 28 -21.47 0.96 12.36
CA ASN A 28 -22.65 1.08 13.22
C ASN A 28 -23.58 -0.11 12.95
N PRO A 29 -23.80 -1.03 13.92
CA PRO A 29 -24.68 -2.17 13.71
C PRO A 29 -26.14 -1.77 13.43
N ASN A 30 -26.57 -0.60 13.91
CA ASN A 30 -27.91 -0.05 13.65
C ASN A 30 -28.01 0.71 12.31
N ASN A 31 -26.88 0.94 11.64
CA ASN A 31 -26.83 1.57 10.33
C ASN A 31 -25.72 0.93 9.48
N LEU A 32 -26.03 -0.21 8.86
CA LEU A 32 -25.10 -0.94 8.00
C LEU A 32 -24.58 -0.11 6.81
N LYS A 33 -25.23 1.00 6.44
CA LYS A 33 -24.76 1.91 5.39
C LYS A 33 -23.65 2.87 5.87
N ALA A 34 -23.43 2.99 7.18
CA ALA A 34 -22.38 3.84 7.75
C ALA A 34 -20.96 3.34 7.41
N TYR A 35 -20.82 2.03 7.12
CA TYR A 35 -19.58 1.42 6.67
C TYR A 35 -19.86 0.59 5.41
N PRO A 36 -19.78 1.19 4.20
CA PRO A 36 -20.20 0.52 2.99
C PRO A 36 -19.23 -0.61 2.60
N PRO A 37 -19.69 -1.61 1.84
CA PRO A 37 -18.84 -2.73 1.42
C PRO A 37 -17.65 -2.25 0.60
N MET A 38 -16.53 -2.97 0.69
CA MET A 38 -15.28 -2.70 -0.05
C MET A 38 -14.55 -1.39 0.30
N HIS A 39 -15.03 -0.61 1.28
CA HIS A 39 -14.33 0.61 1.71
C HIS A 39 -12.99 0.36 2.41
N TRP A 40 -12.68 -0.87 2.82
CA TRP A 40 -11.37 -1.21 3.36
C TRP A 40 -10.25 -0.99 2.34
N ASP A 41 -10.54 -1.18 1.05
CA ASP A 41 -9.58 -0.97 -0.04
C ASP A 41 -9.22 0.53 -0.20
N ASN A 42 -10.12 1.44 0.22
CA ASN A 42 -9.85 2.88 0.24
C ASN A 42 -8.64 3.23 1.11
N ASN A 43 -8.31 2.40 2.12
CA ASN A 43 -7.11 2.61 2.91
C ASN A 43 -5.82 2.55 2.08
N ASN A 44 -5.80 1.90 0.90
CA ASN A 44 -4.59 1.85 0.05
C ASN A 44 -4.10 3.22 -0.42
N VAL A 45 -4.97 4.23 -0.47
CA VAL A 45 -4.57 5.61 -0.81
C VAL A 45 -4.54 6.57 0.38
N ARG A 46 -4.88 6.08 1.58
CA ARG A 46 -4.80 6.88 2.80
C ARG A 46 -3.40 6.81 3.40
N PHE A 47 -3.07 7.85 4.14
CA PHE A 47 -1.71 8.13 4.56
C PHE A 47 -1.02 6.97 5.28
N ALA A 48 -1.66 6.39 6.29
CA ALA A 48 -1.00 5.41 7.16
C ALA A 48 -0.57 4.16 6.37
N ASN A 49 -1.47 3.62 5.54
CA ASN A 49 -1.19 2.43 4.76
C ASN A 49 -0.19 2.71 3.62
N ALA A 50 -0.43 3.78 2.85
CA ALA A 50 0.45 4.13 1.73
C ALA A 50 1.88 4.47 2.20
N THR A 51 2.00 5.18 3.34
CA THR A 51 3.28 5.47 3.99
C THR A 51 3.97 4.19 4.41
N MET A 52 3.30 3.30 5.15
CA MET A 52 3.94 2.08 5.64
C MET A 52 4.38 1.14 4.52
N TRP A 53 3.62 1.02 3.43
CA TRP A 53 4.06 0.28 2.23
C TRP A 53 5.29 0.90 1.58
N THR A 54 5.30 2.22 1.44
CA THR A 54 6.44 2.96 0.86
C THR A 54 7.69 2.78 1.71
N LEU A 55 7.58 2.88 3.04
CA LEU A 55 8.69 2.67 3.97
C LEU A 55 9.16 1.20 3.99
N PHE A 56 8.23 0.24 3.95
CA PHE A 56 8.55 -1.20 3.95
C PHE A 56 9.34 -1.64 2.72
N PHE A 57 9.04 -1.08 1.54
CA PHE A 57 9.66 -1.50 0.28
C PHE A 57 10.77 -0.57 -0.22
N GLY A 58 10.64 0.74 -0.02
CA GLY A 58 11.52 1.75 -0.59
C GLY A 58 12.05 2.76 0.42
N GLY A 59 12.01 2.47 1.72
CA GLY A 59 12.51 3.38 2.75
C GLY A 59 13.98 3.77 2.61
N ARG A 60 14.84 2.97 1.97
CA ARG A 60 16.23 3.40 1.68
C ARG A 60 16.32 4.48 0.61
N ASP A 61 15.45 4.40 -0.38
CA ASP A 61 15.50 5.27 -1.57
C ASP A 61 14.65 6.54 -1.38
N PHE A 62 13.48 6.40 -0.76
CA PHE A 62 12.50 7.47 -0.59
C PHE A 62 12.41 8.02 0.84
N ALA A 63 13.03 7.36 1.81
CA ALA A 63 13.09 7.86 3.19
C ALA A 63 14.45 7.62 3.88
N PRO A 64 15.59 7.97 3.24
CA PRO A 64 16.93 7.63 3.74
C PRO A 64 17.22 8.22 5.14
N SER A 65 16.57 9.32 5.51
CA SER A 65 16.71 9.92 6.84
C SER A 65 15.91 9.18 7.91
N CYS A 66 14.92 8.37 7.52
CA CYS A 66 14.06 7.64 8.43
C CYS A 66 14.77 6.40 8.99
N LYS A 67 15.19 6.50 10.26
CA LYS A 67 15.93 5.46 10.96
C LYS A 67 15.28 5.08 12.28
N VAL A 68 15.29 3.79 12.58
CA VAL A 68 14.87 3.21 13.85
C VAL A 68 16.09 2.54 14.47
N ASP A 69 16.48 2.97 15.68
CA ASP A 69 17.64 2.42 16.39
C ASP A 69 18.93 2.45 15.54
N GLY A 70 19.08 3.50 14.72
CA GLY A 70 20.20 3.72 13.80
C GLY A 70 20.12 2.98 12.45
N ILE A 71 19.15 2.09 12.28
CA ILE A 71 18.92 1.28 11.07
C ILE A 71 17.88 1.97 10.18
N ASN A 72 18.05 1.96 8.85
CA ASN A 72 17.00 2.48 7.97
C ASN A 72 15.69 1.71 8.19
N ILE A 73 14.56 2.44 8.19
CA ILE A 73 13.26 1.87 8.53
C ILE A 73 12.84 0.71 7.62
N GLN A 74 13.26 0.70 6.36
CA GLN A 74 13.00 -0.42 5.45
C GLN A 74 13.59 -1.73 6.00
N ASP A 75 14.88 -1.71 6.35
CA ASP A 75 15.57 -2.89 6.87
C ASP A 75 14.98 -3.29 8.22
N TYR A 76 14.71 -2.32 9.09
CA TYR A 76 14.05 -2.58 10.37
C TYR A 76 12.71 -3.31 10.18
N LEU A 77 11.84 -2.82 9.31
CA LEU A 77 10.53 -3.44 9.08
C LEU A 77 10.64 -4.82 8.44
N GLN A 78 11.47 -4.95 7.38
CA GLN A 78 11.64 -6.22 6.69
C GLN A 78 12.29 -7.29 7.57
N ASP A 79 13.32 -6.94 8.35
CA ASP A 79 14.01 -7.90 9.22
C ASP A 79 13.09 -8.43 10.33
N HIS A 80 12.25 -7.57 10.91
CA HIS A 80 11.30 -8.01 11.93
C HIS A 80 10.16 -8.84 11.32
N TYR A 81 9.65 -8.47 10.14
CA TYR A 81 8.65 -9.28 9.43
C TYR A 81 9.20 -10.67 9.08
N ILE A 82 10.35 -10.72 8.41
CA ILE A 82 10.99 -11.98 8.01
C ILE A 82 11.39 -12.79 9.24
N GLY A 83 11.90 -12.14 10.29
CA GLY A 83 12.23 -12.78 11.56
C GLY A 83 11.02 -13.44 12.24
N ALA A 84 9.85 -12.80 12.19
CA ALA A 84 8.60 -13.38 12.69
C ALA A 84 8.18 -14.62 11.89
N VAL A 85 8.19 -14.55 10.56
CA VAL A 85 7.89 -15.70 9.69
C VAL A 85 8.92 -16.82 9.88
N LYS A 86 10.19 -16.47 10.11
CA LYS A 86 11.27 -17.42 10.38
C LYS A 86 11.03 -18.23 11.65
N GLN A 87 10.33 -17.69 12.65
CA GLN A 87 9.92 -18.47 13.83
C GLN A 87 8.88 -19.54 13.48
N VAL A 88 7.95 -19.23 12.57
CA VAL A 88 6.99 -20.22 12.03
C VAL A 88 7.76 -21.29 11.25
N ALA A 89 8.65 -20.90 10.34
CA ALA A 89 9.47 -21.82 9.57
C ALA A 89 10.31 -22.74 10.49
N HIS A 90 10.93 -22.18 11.54
CA HIS A 90 11.67 -22.96 12.53
C HIS A 90 10.80 -24.01 13.23
N ARG A 91 9.54 -23.69 13.54
CA ARG A 91 8.61 -24.63 14.18
C ARG A 91 8.20 -25.77 13.26
N VAL A 92 8.06 -25.51 11.96
CA VAL A 92 7.51 -26.48 11.00
C VAL A 92 8.58 -27.15 10.14
N LYS A 93 9.87 -26.86 10.35
CA LYS A 93 10.97 -27.33 9.50
C LYS A 93 11.07 -28.86 9.34
N ASP A 94 10.61 -29.60 10.34
CA ASP A 94 10.67 -31.07 10.36
C ASP A 94 9.40 -31.70 9.77
N PHE A 95 8.44 -30.90 9.28
CA PHE A 95 7.18 -31.38 8.70
C PHE A 95 7.33 -31.56 7.19
N SER A 96 7.34 -32.81 6.73
CA SER A 96 7.54 -33.17 5.31
C SER A 96 6.44 -32.68 4.36
N PHE A 97 5.28 -32.30 4.88
CA PHE A 97 4.16 -31.74 4.10
C PHE A 97 4.21 -30.22 3.95
N VAL A 98 5.18 -29.54 4.57
CA VAL A 98 5.43 -28.11 4.33
C VAL A 98 6.38 -27.97 3.15
N ILE A 99 5.83 -27.54 2.02
CA ILE A 99 6.59 -27.44 0.75
C ILE A 99 7.24 -26.07 0.53
N GLY A 100 6.83 -25.06 1.28
CA GLY A 100 7.25 -23.68 1.05
C GLY A 100 6.48 -22.65 1.86
N PHE A 101 6.75 -21.39 1.59
CA PHE A 101 6.15 -20.24 2.28
C PHE A 101 5.77 -19.18 1.27
N ASP A 102 4.60 -18.58 1.48
CA ASP A 102 4.24 -17.33 0.83
C ASP A 102 4.99 -16.17 1.48
N SER A 103 5.64 -15.37 0.65
CA SER A 103 6.44 -14.23 1.08
C SER A 103 5.59 -13.12 1.70
N LEU A 104 4.48 -12.75 1.04
CA LEU A 104 3.59 -11.69 1.49
C LEU A 104 2.32 -11.66 0.62
N ASN A 105 1.17 -11.66 1.30
CA ASN A 105 -0.13 -11.56 0.66
C ASN A 105 -0.36 -10.15 0.07
N GLU A 106 -0.76 -10.08 -1.20
CA GLU A 106 -1.18 -8.90 -1.95
C GLU A 106 -0.33 -7.64 -1.70
N PRO A 107 1.00 -7.68 -1.96
CA PRO A 107 1.88 -6.56 -1.70
C PRO A 107 1.44 -5.31 -2.47
N LYS A 108 1.36 -4.16 -1.79
CA LYS A 108 1.03 -2.87 -2.41
C LYS A 108 2.27 -1.98 -2.49
N LYS A 109 2.31 -1.12 -3.51
CA LYS A 109 3.44 -0.22 -3.80
C LYS A 109 3.54 0.98 -2.86
N GLY A 110 2.47 1.28 -2.12
CA GLY A 110 2.33 2.59 -1.48
C GLY A 110 2.30 3.69 -2.55
N TRP A 111 3.24 4.64 -2.47
CA TRP A 111 3.40 5.70 -3.47
C TRP A 111 4.55 5.49 -4.44
N ILE A 112 5.27 4.37 -4.38
CA ILE A 112 6.33 4.06 -5.34
C ILE A 112 5.71 4.01 -6.74
N GLU A 113 6.33 4.72 -7.70
CA GLU A 113 5.85 5.02 -9.06
C GLU A 113 4.77 6.11 -9.19
N GLU A 114 4.34 6.74 -8.09
CA GLU A 114 3.29 7.77 -8.10
C GLU A 114 3.86 9.19 -8.00
N LYS A 115 3.25 10.13 -8.74
CA LYS A 115 3.55 11.56 -8.54
C LYS A 115 2.84 12.07 -7.29
N VAL A 116 3.48 13.00 -6.58
CA VAL A 116 2.96 13.54 -5.32
C VAL A 116 1.63 14.30 -5.51
N ASP A 117 1.48 15.00 -6.64
CA ASP A 117 0.23 15.67 -7.03
C ASP A 117 -0.84 14.72 -7.60
N GLY A 118 -0.53 13.43 -7.74
CA GLY A 118 -1.42 12.39 -8.27
C GLY A 118 -1.65 12.47 -9.78
N LYS A 119 -0.97 13.34 -10.52
CA LYS A 119 -1.11 13.42 -11.98
C LYS A 119 -0.40 12.26 -12.67
N GLY A 120 -0.97 11.82 -13.80
CA GLY A 120 -0.38 10.76 -14.62
C GLY A 120 -0.56 9.35 -14.06
N LYS A 121 -1.40 9.19 -13.02
CA LYS A 121 -1.85 7.89 -12.53
C LYS A 121 -2.70 7.20 -13.61
N GLU A 122 -2.03 6.45 -14.48
CA GLU A 122 -2.65 5.54 -15.44
C GLU A 122 -2.80 4.16 -14.79
N GLY A 123 -4.03 3.80 -14.44
CA GLY A 123 -4.33 2.56 -13.72
C GLY A 123 -5.02 2.83 -12.39
N PHE A 124 -6.18 2.22 -12.26
CA PHE A 124 -7.16 2.34 -11.18
C PHE A 124 -7.93 3.67 -11.10
N SER A 125 -8.79 3.83 -12.10
CA SER A 125 -10.10 4.47 -11.99
C SER A 125 -11.03 3.84 -10.93
N GLU A 126 -10.59 2.83 -10.17
CA GLU A 126 -11.47 1.91 -9.44
C GLU A 126 -11.56 2.10 -7.92
N ILE A 127 -10.72 2.96 -7.32
CA ILE A 127 -10.80 3.19 -5.87
C ILE A 127 -12.11 3.92 -5.56
N LEU A 128 -13.04 3.19 -4.96
CA LEU A 128 -14.28 3.71 -4.43
C LEU A 128 -14.02 4.50 -3.15
N GLY A 129 -14.87 5.47 -2.89
CA GLY A 129 -14.76 6.38 -1.75
C GLY A 129 -13.88 7.60 -2.02
N HIS A 130 -13.21 8.08 -0.98
CA HIS A 130 -12.35 9.26 -1.05
C HIS A 130 -11.07 8.95 -1.85
N ASN A 131 -10.88 9.65 -2.96
CA ASN A 131 -9.74 9.43 -3.85
C ASN A 131 -8.61 10.41 -3.50
N PHE A 132 -7.76 10.02 -2.55
CA PHE A 132 -6.62 10.82 -2.12
C PHE A 132 -5.51 10.83 -3.17
N THR A 133 -4.97 12.02 -3.46
CA THR A 133 -3.61 12.14 -4.01
C THR A 133 -2.59 11.92 -2.88
N PRO A 134 -1.32 11.57 -3.17
CA PRO A 134 -0.31 11.45 -2.13
C PRO A 134 -0.18 12.71 -1.28
N ILE A 135 -0.20 13.90 -1.91
CA ILE A 135 -0.16 15.17 -1.17
C ILE A 135 -1.40 15.37 -0.29
N ASP A 136 -2.61 15.05 -0.76
CA ASP A 136 -3.81 15.19 0.08
C ASP A 136 -3.73 14.27 1.30
N ALA A 137 -3.25 13.03 1.11
CA ALA A 137 -3.07 12.08 2.20
C ALA A 137 -2.05 12.59 3.24
N MET A 138 -0.87 13.04 2.78
CA MET A 138 0.17 13.65 3.64
C MET A 138 -0.37 14.83 4.43
N LEU A 139 -1.06 15.75 3.76
CA LEU A 139 -1.57 16.97 4.40
C LEU A 139 -2.69 16.67 5.40
N THR A 140 -3.63 15.76 5.06
CA THR A 140 -4.64 15.36 6.05
C THR A 140 -4.00 14.72 7.28
N ALA A 141 -3.01 13.84 7.12
CA ALA A 141 -2.31 13.22 8.24
C ALA A 141 -1.50 14.20 9.09
N ALA A 142 -1.01 15.29 8.48
CA ALA A 142 -0.29 16.36 9.16
C ALA A 142 -1.21 17.41 9.82
N GLY A 143 -2.54 17.24 9.78
CA GLY A 143 -3.49 18.17 10.41
C GLY A 143 -3.98 19.30 9.50
N TYR A 144 -3.71 19.25 8.19
CA TYR A 144 -4.21 20.24 7.23
C TYR A 144 -5.51 19.74 6.59
N PRO A 145 -6.65 20.43 6.77
CA PRO A 145 -7.90 20.02 6.15
C PRO A 145 -7.82 20.04 4.62
N ARG A 146 -8.35 19.00 3.96
CA ARG A 146 -8.33 18.86 2.50
C ARG A 146 -9.71 18.57 1.96
N THR A 147 -10.07 19.20 0.84
CA THR A 147 -11.25 18.83 0.07
C THR A 147 -10.89 17.71 -0.89
N VAL A 148 -11.35 16.49 -0.61
CA VAL A 148 -11.03 15.29 -1.39
C VAL A 148 -12.26 14.84 -2.16
N ILE A 149 -12.07 14.45 -3.42
CA ILE A 149 -13.17 13.94 -4.26
C ILE A 149 -13.64 12.58 -3.76
N TYR A 150 -14.93 12.31 -3.96
CA TYR A 150 -15.56 11.05 -3.60
C TYR A 150 -16.10 10.37 -4.85
N ARG A 151 -15.82 9.07 -4.99
CA ARG A 151 -16.22 8.24 -6.14
C ARG A 151 -17.09 7.07 -5.72
N GLU A 152 -18.12 6.79 -6.52
CA GLU A 152 -19.01 5.63 -6.33
C GLU A 152 -19.34 4.98 -7.67
N ILE A 153 -19.80 3.73 -7.61
CA ILE A 153 -20.43 3.07 -8.75
C ILE A 153 -21.80 3.73 -9.01
N LYS A 154 -21.99 4.25 -10.23
CA LYS A 154 -23.29 4.68 -10.75
C LYS A 154 -23.60 3.89 -12.03
N PHE A 155 -24.72 3.16 -12.00
CA PHE A 155 -25.12 2.22 -13.05
C PHE A 155 -24.03 1.20 -13.37
N THR A 156 -23.27 1.40 -14.44
CA THR A 156 -22.23 0.50 -14.94
C THR A 156 -20.83 1.12 -14.88
N SER A 157 -20.65 2.27 -14.24
CA SER A 157 -19.36 2.99 -14.24
C SER A 157 -19.07 3.69 -12.92
N ILE A 158 -17.79 3.89 -12.62
CA ILE A 158 -17.36 4.65 -11.45
C ILE A 158 -17.36 6.14 -11.81
N LYS A 159 -18.01 6.95 -10.97
CA LYS A 159 -18.18 8.39 -11.19
C LYS A 159 -17.72 9.16 -9.95
N GLU A 160 -17.19 10.36 -10.17
CA GLU A 160 -17.10 11.37 -9.12
C GLU A 160 -18.52 11.82 -8.78
N THR A 161 -18.90 11.69 -7.50
CA THR A 161 -20.26 11.97 -7.02
C THR A 161 -20.31 13.09 -5.99
N GLY A 162 -19.16 13.51 -5.47
CA GLY A 162 -19.08 14.58 -4.48
C GLY A 162 -17.66 14.95 -4.11
N LYS A 163 -17.54 15.89 -3.18
CA LYS A 163 -16.29 16.30 -2.54
C LYS A 163 -16.57 16.57 -1.08
N ASP A 164 -15.69 16.08 -0.21
CA ASP A 164 -15.81 16.27 1.23
C ASP A 164 -14.59 17.01 1.77
N LEU A 165 -14.82 17.95 2.69
CA LEU A 165 -13.77 18.52 3.51
C LEU A 165 -13.41 17.54 4.63
N LEU A 166 -12.21 16.99 4.56
CA LEU A 166 -11.67 15.98 5.47
C LEU A 166 -10.72 16.60 6.52
N ASN A 167 -10.58 15.91 7.66
CA ASN A 167 -9.82 16.34 8.84
C ASN A 167 -10.12 17.78 9.30
N LYS A 168 -11.41 18.09 9.50
CA LYS A 168 -11.88 19.43 9.92
C LYS A 168 -11.32 19.88 11.27
N ASN A 169 -11.02 18.93 12.14
CA ASN A 169 -10.49 19.16 13.49
C ASN A 169 -8.98 19.38 13.50
N LYS A 170 -8.32 19.33 12.33
CA LYS A 170 -6.87 19.57 12.19
C LYS A 170 -6.02 18.61 13.04
N VAL A 171 -6.46 17.37 13.16
CA VAL A 171 -5.79 16.36 13.97
C VAL A 171 -4.62 15.78 13.20
N SER A 172 -3.43 15.80 13.80
CA SER A 172 -2.27 15.12 13.22
C SER A 172 -2.15 13.69 13.74
N CYS A 173 -1.80 12.75 12.88
CA CYS A 173 -1.45 11.38 13.29
C CYS A 173 0.03 11.19 13.63
N TRP A 174 0.83 12.25 13.71
CA TRP A 174 2.20 12.15 14.20
C TRP A 174 2.20 12.11 15.74
N LEU A 175 3.10 11.31 16.31
CA LEU A 175 3.36 11.30 17.75
C LEU A 175 3.90 12.67 18.19
N GLU A 176 3.67 13.01 19.46
CA GLU A 176 4.26 14.22 20.03
C GLU A 176 5.79 14.16 19.95
N GLY A 177 6.41 15.21 19.39
CA GLY A 177 7.84 15.28 19.15
C GLY A 177 8.35 14.48 17.94
N ALA A 178 7.49 13.73 17.24
CA ALA A 178 7.86 13.09 15.98
C ALA A 178 7.81 14.10 14.82
N GLU A 179 8.77 13.98 13.91
CA GLU A 179 8.80 14.75 12.67
C GLU A 179 8.03 14.02 11.57
N ASP A 180 7.36 14.80 10.71
CA ASP A 180 6.77 14.27 9.49
C ASP A 180 7.87 13.78 8.55
N VAL A 181 7.92 12.47 8.33
CA VAL A 181 8.93 11.81 7.51
C VAL A 181 8.97 12.43 6.12
N TRP A 182 7.84 12.67 5.48
CA TRP A 182 7.78 13.12 4.09
C TRP A 182 8.09 14.61 3.94
N ARG A 183 7.73 15.41 4.96
CA ARG A 183 8.19 16.80 5.04
C ARG A 183 9.71 16.86 5.24
N ARG A 184 10.27 15.99 6.08
CA ARG A 184 11.72 15.89 6.31
C ARG A 184 12.50 15.46 5.07
N GLU A 185 11.94 14.54 4.28
CA GLU A 185 12.51 14.13 2.99
C GLU A 185 12.32 15.17 1.88
N GLY A 186 11.74 16.34 2.20
CA GLY A 186 11.64 17.47 1.27
C GLY A 186 10.59 17.25 0.16
N ILE A 187 9.55 16.46 0.43
CA ILE A 187 8.47 16.24 -0.54
C ILE A 187 7.53 17.45 -0.60
N TRP A 188 7.23 18.01 0.56
CA TRP A 188 6.36 19.18 0.71
C TRP A 188 6.83 20.03 1.90
N ASN A 189 6.44 21.30 1.92
CA ASN A 189 6.64 22.18 3.08
C ASN A 189 5.60 23.31 3.06
N LEU A 190 5.69 24.25 4.00
CA LEU A 190 4.91 25.47 4.00
C LEU A 190 5.64 26.58 3.26
N ASP A 191 4.89 27.37 2.50
CA ASP A 191 5.38 28.63 1.94
C ASP A 191 5.43 29.75 3.01
N LYS A 192 5.82 30.95 2.61
CA LYS A 192 5.89 32.14 3.46
C LYS A 192 4.56 32.56 4.10
N ASN A 193 3.44 32.07 3.57
CA ASN A 193 2.09 32.36 4.04
C ASN A 193 1.49 31.16 4.80
N GLU A 194 2.32 30.19 5.20
CA GLU A 194 1.91 28.96 5.89
C GLU A 194 1.00 28.05 5.05
N ASN A 195 1.03 28.17 3.72
CA ASN A 195 0.29 27.27 2.83
C ASN A 195 1.16 26.07 2.44
N PRO A 196 0.62 24.84 2.47
CA PRO A 196 1.36 23.69 1.98
C PRO A 196 1.64 23.74 0.48
N VAL A 197 2.88 23.44 0.10
CA VAL A 197 3.36 23.38 -1.29
C VAL A 197 4.17 22.11 -1.52
N ILE A 198 4.05 21.52 -2.71
CA ILE A 198 4.87 20.40 -3.15
C ILE A 198 6.25 20.94 -3.54
N LEU A 199 7.30 20.37 -2.97
CA LEU A 199 8.70 20.71 -3.25
C LEU A 199 9.33 19.74 -4.25
N ASN A 200 8.95 18.46 -4.21
CA ASN A 200 9.47 17.43 -5.10
C ASN A 200 8.34 16.50 -5.58
N ASN A 201 7.79 16.80 -6.75
CA ASN A 201 6.62 16.06 -7.27
C ASN A 201 6.96 14.64 -7.76
N ASP A 202 8.20 14.42 -8.17
CA ASP A 202 8.68 13.17 -8.77
C ASP A 202 9.45 12.31 -7.76
N HIS A 203 9.36 12.63 -6.45
CA HIS A 203 10.12 11.98 -5.39
C HIS A 203 9.99 10.44 -5.43
N PHE A 204 8.78 9.90 -5.63
CA PHE A 204 8.55 8.46 -5.66
C PHE A 204 8.65 7.82 -7.06
N THR A 205 8.98 8.58 -8.10
CA THR A 205 8.98 8.07 -9.48
C THR A 205 10.39 7.79 -10.02
N HIS A 206 11.43 8.32 -9.38
CA HIS A 206 12.81 8.15 -9.82
C HIS A 206 13.77 7.85 -8.65
N ILE A 207 14.77 7.02 -8.92
CA ILE A 207 15.92 6.75 -8.03
C ILE A 207 17.19 7.10 -8.82
N ASN A 208 18.01 8.02 -8.28
CA ASN A 208 19.25 8.48 -8.93
C ASN A 208 19.05 8.91 -10.41
N GLY A 209 17.91 9.54 -10.72
CA GLY A 209 17.55 9.99 -12.06
C GLY A 209 16.95 8.94 -12.99
N ASN A 210 16.88 7.67 -12.58
CA ASN A 210 16.24 6.60 -13.36
C ASN A 210 14.82 6.37 -12.88
N LYS A 211 13.89 6.12 -13.80
CA LYS A 211 12.52 5.75 -13.45
C LYS A 211 12.53 4.45 -12.65
N VAL A 212 11.86 4.44 -11.50
CA VAL A 212 11.74 3.25 -10.65
C VAL A 212 10.78 2.24 -11.25
N ASP A 213 11.08 0.95 -11.07
CA ASP A 213 10.17 -0.17 -11.34
C ASP A 213 9.95 -0.94 -10.03
N PHE A 214 8.75 -0.87 -9.45
CA PHE A 214 8.49 -1.45 -8.13
C PHE A 214 8.76 -2.96 -8.08
N TYR A 215 8.37 -3.71 -9.11
CA TYR A 215 8.52 -5.17 -9.09
C TYR A 215 9.97 -5.58 -9.19
N LYS A 216 10.73 -4.90 -10.04
CA LYS A 216 12.15 -5.16 -10.26
C LYS A 216 13.01 -4.67 -9.09
N ASP A 217 12.81 -3.42 -8.67
CA ASP A 217 13.75 -2.69 -7.82
C ASP A 217 13.42 -2.83 -6.32
N HIS A 218 12.18 -3.20 -5.96
CA HIS A 218 11.75 -3.28 -4.56
C HIS A 218 11.15 -4.64 -4.16
N LEU A 219 10.14 -5.14 -4.89
CA LEU A 219 9.48 -6.39 -4.52
C LEU A 219 10.39 -7.61 -4.74
N SER A 220 11.13 -7.67 -5.86
CA SER A 220 12.05 -8.78 -6.14
C SER A 220 13.15 -8.90 -5.07
N PRO A 221 13.88 -7.82 -4.68
CA PRO A 221 14.86 -7.89 -3.58
C PRO A 221 14.27 -8.37 -2.25
N PHE A 222 13.03 -7.96 -1.92
CA PHE A 222 12.33 -8.47 -0.73
C PHE A 222 12.07 -9.98 -0.82
N ILE A 223 11.55 -10.47 -1.95
CA ILE A 223 11.29 -11.90 -2.18
C ILE A 223 12.59 -12.71 -2.08
N LEU A 224 13.68 -12.20 -2.67
CA LEU A 224 15.00 -12.84 -2.60
C LEU A 224 15.53 -12.92 -1.16
N LYS A 225 15.43 -11.82 -0.40
CA LYS A 225 15.80 -11.78 1.02
C LYS A 225 14.97 -12.77 1.84
N PHE A 226 13.65 -12.78 1.66
CA PHE A 226 12.73 -13.70 2.31
C PHE A 226 13.08 -15.17 2.00
N SER A 227 13.26 -15.50 0.72
CA SER A 227 13.64 -16.85 0.25
C SER A 227 14.93 -17.34 0.90
N LYS A 228 15.96 -16.50 0.92
CA LYS A 228 17.25 -16.81 1.55
C LYS A 228 17.08 -17.13 3.04
N GLU A 229 16.29 -16.34 3.76
CA GLU A 229 16.06 -16.55 5.20
C GLU A 229 15.28 -17.85 5.48
N MET A 230 14.26 -18.17 4.68
CA MET A 230 13.52 -19.44 4.83
C MET A 230 14.42 -20.65 4.51
N ARG A 231 15.22 -20.57 3.43
CA ARG A 231 16.13 -21.64 3.01
C ARG A 231 17.30 -21.85 3.94
N SER A 232 17.65 -20.85 4.76
CA SER A 232 18.62 -21.03 5.85
C SER A 232 18.15 -22.08 6.89
N LEU A 233 16.83 -22.33 6.97
CA LEU A 233 16.23 -23.34 7.83
C LEU A 233 15.73 -24.57 7.06
N ILE A 234 15.17 -24.37 5.87
CA ILE A 234 14.57 -25.42 5.03
C ILE A 234 15.14 -25.28 3.60
N PRO A 235 16.30 -25.88 3.29
CA PRO A 235 17.04 -25.60 2.05
C PRO A 235 16.25 -25.76 0.74
N ASN A 236 15.27 -26.67 0.73
CA ASN A 236 14.45 -26.99 -0.44
C ASN A 236 13.08 -26.29 -0.45
N SER A 237 12.82 -25.33 0.46
CA SER A 237 11.53 -24.64 0.52
C SER A 237 11.25 -23.84 -0.75
N ILE A 238 10.06 -24.00 -1.30
CA ILE A 238 9.54 -23.14 -2.37
C ILE A 238 9.19 -21.77 -1.78
N THR A 239 9.55 -20.70 -2.48
CA THR A 239 9.04 -19.37 -2.16
C THR A 239 7.88 -19.05 -3.08
N PHE A 240 6.69 -18.91 -2.50
CA PHE A 240 5.52 -18.39 -3.18
C PHE A 240 5.53 -16.86 -3.08
N PHE A 241 5.17 -16.19 -4.17
CA PHE A 241 5.08 -14.74 -4.20
C PHE A 241 3.87 -14.28 -4.99
N GLU A 242 3.31 -13.17 -4.55
CA GLU A 242 2.21 -12.51 -5.24
C GLU A 242 2.70 -11.31 -6.05
N GLY A 243 1.94 -10.94 -7.07
CA GLY A 243 2.24 -9.85 -7.98
C GLY A 243 0.96 -9.11 -8.37
N PRO A 244 1.03 -8.14 -9.29
CA PRO A 244 -0.14 -7.35 -9.64
C PRO A 244 -1.12 -8.14 -10.48
N GLU A 245 -2.08 -8.74 -9.80
CA GLU A 245 -3.18 -9.50 -10.41
C GLU A 245 -3.72 -8.79 -11.66
N VAL A 246 -4.18 -7.54 -11.53
CA VAL A 246 -4.84 -6.82 -12.64
C VAL A 246 -3.87 -6.54 -13.78
N GLU A 247 -2.64 -6.09 -13.50
CA GLU A 247 -1.66 -5.84 -14.57
C GLU A 247 -1.33 -7.14 -15.32
N MET A 248 -1.16 -8.25 -14.58
CA MET A 248 -0.85 -9.55 -15.15
C MET A 248 -2.02 -10.15 -15.92
N ILE A 249 -3.25 -10.01 -15.41
CA ILE A 249 -4.47 -10.35 -16.14
C ILE A 249 -4.44 -9.60 -17.46
N MET A 250 -4.35 -8.27 -17.44
CA MET A 250 -4.32 -7.38 -18.62
C MET A 250 -3.15 -7.62 -19.60
N GLY A 251 -2.33 -8.65 -19.39
CA GLY A 251 -1.21 -9.01 -20.25
C GLY A 251 -0.05 -8.03 -20.16
N LYS A 252 -0.02 -7.16 -19.15
CA LYS A 252 1.13 -6.29 -18.91
C LYS A 252 2.28 -7.14 -18.40
N LYS A 253 3.44 -6.96 -19.01
CA LYS A 253 4.66 -7.64 -18.60
C LYS A 253 5.10 -7.09 -17.25
N THR A 254 5.20 -7.95 -16.24
CA THR A 254 5.83 -7.63 -14.96
C THR A 254 7.34 -7.87 -15.05
N ASN A 255 8.13 -6.97 -14.48
CA ASN A 255 9.60 -7.00 -14.57
C ASN A 255 10.24 -7.61 -13.32
N PHE A 256 9.68 -8.71 -12.79
CA PHE A 256 10.30 -9.43 -11.68
C PHE A 256 11.72 -9.87 -12.03
N ASN A 257 12.65 -9.65 -11.11
CA ASN A 257 14.05 -10.04 -11.22
C ASN A 257 14.36 -11.14 -10.19
N LEU A 258 13.89 -12.36 -10.48
CA LEU A 258 14.04 -13.54 -9.64
C LEU A 258 14.86 -14.60 -10.39
N PRO A 259 16.19 -14.68 -10.20
CA PRO A 259 17.04 -15.61 -10.93
C PRO A 259 16.69 -17.08 -10.63
N GLN A 260 16.65 -17.92 -11.66
CA GLN A 260 16.26 -19.33 -11.51
C GLN A 260 17.18 -20.11 -10.55
N ASN A 261 18.46 -19.74 -10.48
CA ASN A 261 19.45 -20.33 -9.58
C ASN A 261 19.30 -19.89 -8.10
N GLU A 262 18.45 -18.91 -7.81
CA GLU A 262 18.08 -18.51 -6.43
C GLU A 262 16.72 -19.10 -6.00
N GLY A 263 16.07 -19.85 -6.90
CA GLY A 263 14.76 -20.48 -6.74
C GLY A 263 14.79 -21.94 -6.28
N PRO A 264 13.63 -22.63 -6.18
CA PRO A 264 12.37 -22.34 -6.87
C PRO A 264 11.53 -21.16 -6.32
N PHE A 265 10.97 -20.39 -7.24
CA PHE A 265 9.96 -19.36 -7.01
C PHE A 265 8.67 -19.73 -7.75
N ILE A 266 7.50 -19.60 -7.10
CA ILE A 266 6.19 -19.83 -7.71
C ILE A 266 5.34 -18.58 -7.55
N HIS A 267 4.78 -18.09 -8.65
CA HIS A 267 3.83 -17.00 -8.61
C HIS A 267 2.46 -17.52 -8.16
N ALA A 268 1.97 -17.01 -7.03
CA ALA A 268 0.73 -17.44 -6.36
C ALA A 268 -0.37 -16.37 -6.49
N ALA A 269 -0.66 -15.93 -7.71
CA ALA A 269 -1.62 -14.85 -7.95
C ALA A 269 -3.02 -15.15 -7.40
N HIS A 270 -3.70 -14.12 -6.90
CA HIS A 270 -5.14 -14.15 -6.70
C HIS A 270 -5.88 -13.80 -7.99
N TRP A 271 -7.12 -14.27 -8.09
CA TRP A 271 -8.07 -13.87 -9.13
C TRP A 271 -9.44 -13.65 -8.50
N TYR A 272 -9.99 -12.44 -8.63
CA TYR A 272 -11.35 -12.14 -8.18
C TYR A 272 -12.25 -11.66 -9.32
N ASP A 273 -13.46 -12.22 -9.35
CA ASP A 273 -14.53 -11.75 -10.23
C ASP A 273 -15.01 -10.34 -9.80
N ALA A 274 -14.71 -9.32 -10.61
CA ALA A 274 -14.96 -7.91 -10.28
C ALA A 274 -16.44 -7.61 -9.98
N ALA A 275 -17.37 -8.21 -10.73
CA ALA A 275 -18.80 -8.02 -10.52
C ALA A 275 -19.24 -8.64 -9.19
N SER A 276 -18.82 -9.87 -8.92
CA SER A 276 -19.19 -10.59 -7.70
C SER A 276 -18.56 -9.98 -6.46
N ILE A 277 -17.29 -9.57 -6.51
CA ILE A 277 -16.61 -8.97 -5.35
C ILE A 277 -17.21 -7.61 -4.99
N SER A 278 -17.59 -6.80 -5.99
CA SER A 278 -18.14 -5.45 -5.80
C SER A 278 -19.58 -5.48 -5.28
N THR A 279 -20.40 -6.38 -5.83
CA THR A 279 -21.84 -6.43 -5.50
C THR A 279 -22.18 -7.42 -4.38
N LYS A 280 -21.25 -8.31 -4.03
CA LYS A 280 -21.47 -9.46 -3.13
C LYS A 280 -22.62 -10.36 -3.59
N LYS A 281 -22.83 -10.47 -4.91
CA LYS A 281 -23.85 -11.33 -5.53
C LYS A 281 -23.22 -12.15 -6.65
N ALA A 282 -23.65 -13.40 -6.81
CA ALA A 282 -23.29 -14.22 -7.96
C ALA A 282 -24.12 -13.79 -9.17
N TRP A 283 -23.48 -13.16 -10.17
CA TRP A 283 -24.14 -12.75 -11.40
C TRP A 283 -23.93 -13.80 -12.49
N LEU A 284 -24.85 -14.76 -12.57
CA LEU A 284 -24.74 -15.89 -13.51
C LEU A 284 -24.95 -15.52 -14.99
N ARG A 285 -25.41 -14.29 -15.27
CA ARG A 285 -25.77 -13.80 -16.62
C ARG A 285 -25.20 -12.42 -16.93
N LEU A 286 -24.40 -11.86 -16.03
CA LEU A 286 -23.78 -10.56 -16.21
C LEU A 286 -22.42 -10.59 -15.55
N ASN A 287 -21.35 -10.42 -16.31
CA ASN A 287 -20.01 -10.37 -15.77
C ASN A 287 -19.17 -9.31 -16.48
N TYR A 288 -18.08 -8.88 -15.85
CA TYR A 288 -17.18 -7.85 -16.35
C TYR A 288 -15.81 -8.45 -16.65
N ASP A 289 -15.39 -8.36 -17.90
CA ASP A 289 -14.07 -8.82 -18.35
C ASP A 289 -13.10 -7.66 -18.25
N ILE A 290 -12.22 -7.77 -17.27
CA ILE A 290 -11.14 -6.80 -17.02
C ILE A 290 -10.19 -6.73 -18.22
N MET A 291 -10.05 -7.80 -19.01
CA MET A 291 -9.21 -7.82 -20.22
C MET A 291 -9.74 -6.94 -21.33
N THR A 292 -11.05 -7.01 -21.55
CA THR A 292 -11.70 -6.37 -22.70
C THR A 292 -12.46 -5.10 -22.33
N ASP A 293 -12.53 -4.76 -21.03
CA ASP A 293 -13.29 -3.63 -20.48
C ASP A 293 -14.76 -3.67 -20.93
N LYS A 294 -15.39 -4.86 -20.81
CA LYS A 294 -16.75 -5.12 -21.31
C LYS A 294 -17.60 -5.87 -20.31
N LEU A 295 -18.91 -5.63 -20.38
CA LEU A 295 -19.95 -6.43 -19.73
C LEU A 295 -20.52 -7.46 -20.71
N PHE A 296 -20.82 -8.67 -20.25
CA PHE A 296 -21.45 -9.77 -21.01
C PHE A 296 -22.44 -10.54 -20.15
#